data_AF-A0A847NWI5-F1
#
_entry.id   AF-A0A847NWI5-F1
#
_cell.length_a   1.000
_cell.length_b   1.000
_cell.length_c   1.000
_cell.angle_alpha   90.00
_cell.angle_beta   90.00
_cell.angle_gamma   90.00
#
_symmetry.space_group_name_H-M   'P 1'
#
loop_
_entity.id
_entity.type
_entity.pdbx_description
1 polymer ?
#
loop_
_entity_poly.entity_id
_entity_poly.type
_entity_poly.pdbx_seq_one_letter_code
_entity_poly.pdbx_strand_id
1 'polypeptide(L)'
;MSNKNVFFGLNDVGKTNVLYAFRYVFDNELRKKGIIESDFFQRNINDPIEITVSLDISDDNEDNQKIRAIIKGNLLSETREIYIKFMSVFNVQNSSGDIMMYWGYDIDNLGEMASRGYSFELDRIFNVTYIDSYVDLFLLF
;
A
#
# COMPACT_ATOMS: atom_id res chain seq x y z
N MET A 1 -3.04 12.11 -20.99
CA MET A 1 -4.07 12.68 -20.07
C MET A 1 -4.87 11.58 -19.36
N SER A 2 -4.91 10.33 -19.84
CA SER A 2 -5.41 9.19 -19.05
C SER A 2 -4.44 8.85 -17.90
N ASN A 3 -4.94 8.21 -16.83
CA ASN A 3 -4.21 7.75 -15.63
C ASN A 3 -3.89 8.83 -14.57
N LYS A 4 -4.81 9.78 -14.35
CA LYS A 4 -4.76 10.70 -13.19
C LYS A 4 -6.04 10.60 -12.40
N ASN A 5 -5.91 10.38 -11.09
CA ASN A 5 -7.03 10.43 -10.14
C ASN A 5 -6.91 11.70 -9.30
N VAL A 6 -8.05 12.37 -9.08
CA VAL A 6 -8.10 13.61 -8.29
C VAL A 6 -9.09 13.43 -7.14
N PHE A 7 -8.61 13.61 -5.91
CA PHE A 7 -9.45 13.63 -4.71
C PHE A 7 -9.81 15.08 -4.35
N PHE A 8 -11.09 15.42 -4.37
CA PHE A 8 -11.60 16.76 -4.04
C PHE A 8 -12.69 16.69 -2.96
N GLY A 9 -12.89 17.79 -2.23
CA GLY A 9 -13.84 17.87 -1.12
C GLY A 9 -13.41 18.90 -0.06
N LEU A 10 -14.29 19.17 0.90
CA LEU A 10 -14.03 20.12 2.00
C LEU A 10 -12.83 19.68 2.86
N ASN A 11 -12.26 20.60 3.64
CA ASN A 11 -11.19 20.24 4.59
C ASN A 11 -11.71 19.24 5.63
N ASP A 12 -10.80 18.41 6.13
CA ASP A 12 -11.05 17.44 7.21
C ASP A 12 -12.11 16.34 6.93
N VAL A 13 -12.55 16.20 5.68
CA VAL A 13 -13.43 15.09 5.25
C VAL A 13 -12.71 13.76 4.99
N GLY A 14 -11.40 13.69 5.29
CA GLY A 14 -10.62 12.45 5.17
C GLY A 14 -9.79 12.29 3.88
N LYS A 15 -9.69 13.32 3.02
CA LYS A 15 -8.87 13.26 1.80
C LYS A 15 -7.42 12.89 2.09
N THR A 16 -6.83 13.51 3.11
CA THR A 16 -5.47 13.22 3.57
C THR A 16 -5.37 11.81 4.13
N ASN A 17 -6.38 11.33 4.86
CA ASN A 17 -6.42 9.96 5.39
C ASN A 17 -6.40 8.91 4.27
N VAL A 18 -7.16 9.13 3.18
CA VAL A 18 -7.13 8.24 2.01
C VAL A 18 -5.75 8.22 1.35
N LEU A 19 -5.12 9.38 1.17
CA LEU A 19 -3.75 9.45 0.63
C LEU A 19 -2.76 8.72 1.55
N TYR A 20 -2.88 8.90 2.87
CA TYR A 20 -2.04 8.20 3.83
C TYR A 20 -2.28 6.69 3.80
N ALA A 21 -3.51 6.21 3.58
CA ALA A 21 -3.78 4.78 3.42
C ALA A 21 -2.98 4.18 2.25
N PHE A 22 -2.97 4.85 1.09
CA PHE A 22 -2.11 4.42 -0.04
C PHE A 22 -0.62 4.49 0.32
N ARG A 23 -0.19 5.52 1.04
CA ARG A 23 1.20 5.65 1.45
C ARG A 23 1.62 4.55 2.43
N TYR A 24 0.77 4.13 3.37
CA TYR A 24 1.09 3.01 4.25
C TYR A 24 1.33 1.71 3.46
N VAL A 25 0.61 1.52 2.36
CA VAL A 25 0.81 0.37 1.48
C VAL A 25 2.11 0.49 0.66
N PHE A 26 2.35 1.63 0.00
CA PHE A 26 3.39 1.73 -1.03
C PHE A 26 4.65 2.50 -0.64
N ASP A 27 4.61 3.37 0.39
CA ASP A 27 5.75 4.18 0.84
C ASP A 27 6.45 3.52 2.02
N ASN A 28 7.65 2.98 1.78
CA ASN A 28 8.45 2.36 2.84
C ASN A 28 9.07 3.37 3.80
N GLU A 29 9.33 4.60 3.36
CA GLU A 29 9.88 5.67 4.21
C GLU A 29 8.84 6.16 5.21
N LEU A 30 7.56 6.14 4.84
CA LEU A 30 6.47 6.38 5.79
C LEU A 30 6.40 5.27 6.83
N ARG A 31 6.39 4.00 6.42
CA ARG A 31 6.32 2.84 7.34
C ARG A 31 7.48 2.80 8.34
N LYS A 32 8.68 3.20 7.93
CA LYS A 32 9.87 3.31 8.82
C LYS A 32 9.68 4.28 9.99
N LYS A 33 8.76 5.24 9.89
CA LYS A 33 8.44 6.16 10.99
C LYS A 33 7.63 5.48 12.11
N GLY A 34 7.14 4.27 11.86
CA GLY A 34 6.29 3.53 12.78
C GLY A 34 4.84 4.01 12.76
N ILE A 35 3.99 3.22 13.41
CA ILE A 35 2.59 3.54 13.67
C ILE A 35 2.45 3.81 15.16
N ILE A 36 1.80 4.90 15.53
CA ILE A 36 1.60 5.32 16.92
C ILE A 36 0.12 5.25 17.31
N GLU A 37 -0.17 5.31 18.61
CA GLU A 37 -1.54 5.19 19.16
C GLU A 37 -2.54 6.16 18.49
N SER A 38 -2.11 7.39 18.17
CA SER A 38 -2.97 8.40 17.55
C SER A 38 -3.34 8.10 16.09
N ASP A 39 -2.65 7.17 15.44
CA ASP A 39 -2.98 6.76 14.07
C ASP A 39 -4.21 5.84 14.03
N PHE A 40 -4.53 5.19 15.15
CA PHE A 40 -5.71 4.33 15.28
C PHE A 40 -6.98 5.17 15.40
N PHE A 41 -8.07 4.71 14.76
CA PHE A 41 -9.35 5.42 14.78
C PHE A 41 -9.83 5.60 16.23
N GLN A 42 -10.02 6.85 16.64
CA GLN A 42 -10.38 7.22 18.01
C GLN A 42 -9.42 6.64 19.07
N ARG A 43 -8.17 6.36 18.71
CA ARG A 43 -7.16 5.68 19.55
C ARG A 43 -7.58 4.29 20.04
N ASN A 44 -8.48 3.62 19.31
CA ASN A 44 -8.86 2.26 19.63
C ASN A 44 -7.77 1.27 19.19
N ILE A 45 -6.78 1.05 20.06
CA ILE A 45 -5.65 0.14 19.80
C ILE A 45 -6.02 -1.35 19.73
N ASN A 46 -7.26 -1.70 20.06
CA ASN A 46 -7.75 -3.09 19.95
C ASN A 46 -8.25 -3.43 18.55
N ASP A 47 -8.46 -2.41 17.70
CA ASP A 47 -8.91 -2.57 16.33
C ASP A 47 -7.72 -2.35 15.38
N PRO A 48 -7.28 -3.37 14.62
CA PRO A 48 -6.16 -3.23 13.70
C PRO A 48 -6.47 -2.21 12.60
N ILE A 49 -5.44 -1.49 12.15
CA ILE A 49 -5.55 -0.74 10.90
C ILE A 49 -5.38 -1.72 9.76
N GLU A 50 -6.40 -1.86 8.91
CA GLU A 50 -6.37 -2.71 7.72
C GLU A 50 -6.66 -1.90 6.46
N ILE A 51 -5.77 -2.03 5.46
CA ILE A 51 -5.91 -1.37 4.16
C ILE A 51 -5.63 -2.41 3.09
N THR A 52 -6.63 -2.70 2.25
CA THR A 52 -6.47 -3.59 1.09
C THR A 52 -6.60 -2.78 -0.18
N VAL A 53 -5.62 -2.90 -1.07
CA VAL A 53 -5.63 -2.31 -2.41
C VAL A 53 -5.72 -3.44 -3.42
N SER A 54 -6.66 -3.36 -4.35
CA SER A 54 -6.68 -4.24 -5.51
C SER A 54 -5.94 -3.60 -6.69
N LEU A 55 -5.27 -4.43 -7.48
CA LEU A 55 -4.58 -4.03 -8.70
C LEU A 55 -5.06 -4.89 -9.86
N ASP A 56 -5.52 -4.24 -10.91
CA ASP A 56 -5.79 -4.88 -12.20
C ASP A 56 -4.46 -5.16 -12.92
N ILE A 57 -4.22 -6.44 -13.20
CA ILE A 57 -3.06 -6.97 -13.92
C ILE A 57 -3.49 -7.75 -15.17
N SER A 58 -4.67 -7.42 -15.72
CA SER A 58 -5.23 -8.08 -16.91
C SER A 58 -4.47 -7.78 -18.20
N ASP A 59 -3.83 -6.62 -18.30
CA ASP A 59 -3.01 -6.24 -19.45
C ASP A 59 -1.68 -7.01 -19.48
N ASP A 60 -1.27 -7.45 -20.67
CA ASP A 60 0.07 -8.04 -20.87
C ASP A 60 1.10 -6.94 -21.15
N ASN A 61 1.68 -6.40 -20.08
CA ASN A 61 2.73 -5.40 -20.13
C ASN A 61 3.90 -5.77 -19.20
N GLU A 62 5.05 -5.13 -19.40
CA GLU A 62 6.29 -5.43 -18.66
C GLU A 62 6.12 -5.26 -17.14
N ASP A 63 5.35 -4.27 -16.69
CA ASP A 63 5.15 -4.00 -15.27
C ASP A 63 4.28 -5.07 -14.60
N ASN A 64 3.21 -5.50 -15.28
CA ASN A 64 2.37 -6.61 -14.85
C ASN A 64 3.16 -7.93 -14.83
N GLN A 65 4.09 -8.14 -15.76
CA GLN A 65 5.00 -9.30 -15.74
C GLN A 65 5.96 -9.25 -14.53
N LYS A 66 6.51 -8.07 -14.18
CA LYS A 66 7.31 -7.90 -12.96
C LYS A 66 6.50 -8.23 -11.70
N ILE A 67 5.27 -7.73 -11.61
CA ILE A 67 4.36 -8.03 -10.49
C ILE A 67 4.12 -9.54 -10.38
N ARG A 68 3.76 -10.20 -11.50
CA ARG A 68 3.54 -11.66 -11.55
C ARG A 68 4.77 -12.47 -11.14
N ALA A 69 5.98 -11.99 -11.46
CA ALA A 69 7.21 -12.71 -11.16
C ALA A 69 7.60 -12.69 -9.67
N ILE A 70 7.26 -11.61 -8.94
CA ILE A 70 7.64 -11.50 -7.52
C ILE A 70 6.54 -12.04 -6.60
N ILE A 71 5.26 -11.96 -6.98
CA ILE A 71 4.19 -12.58 -6.21
C ILE A 71 4.39 -14.09 -6.20
N LYS A 72 4.93 -14.58 -5.08
CA LYS A 72 5.17 -16.00 -4.84
C LYS A 72 3.82 -16.70 -4.70
N GLY A 73 3.45 -17.47 -5.71
CA GLY A 73 2.21 -18.25 -5.70
C GLY A 73 1.86 -18.78 -7.08
N ASN A 74 0.82 -19.61 -7.15
CA ASN A 74 0.25 -20.07 -8.40
C ASN A 74 -0.66 -18.97 -8.98
N LEU A 75 -0.09 -17.83 -9.37
CA LEU A 75 -0.81 -16.91 -10.24
C LEU A 75 -1.06 -17.64 -11.56
N LEU A 76 -2.32 -17.89 -11.86
CA LEU A 76 -2.70 -18.49 -13.12
C LEU A 76 -2.56 -17.44 -14.23
N SER A 77 -2.36 -17.89 -15.46
CA SER A 77 -2.26 -17.00 -16.63
C SER A 77 -3.46 -16.06 -16.76
N GLU A 78 -4.63 -16.54 -16.33
CA GLU A 78 -5.92 -15.87 -16.38
C GLU A 78 -6.21 -14.99 -15.16
N THR A 79 -5.35 -14.99 -14.13
CA THR A 79 -5.51 -14.10 -12.98
C THR A 79 -5.45 -12.66 -13.47
N ARG A 80 -6.51 -11.89 -13.25
CA ARG A 80 -6.63 -10.49 -13.70
C ARG A 80 -6.50 -9.47 -12.58
N GLU A 81 -6.68 -9.88 -11.34
CA GLU A 81 -6.62 -8.99 -10.20
C GLU A 81 -5.78 -9.63 -9.10
N ILE A 82 -5.07 -8.79 -8.36
CA ILE A 82 -4.35 -9.15 -7.14
C ILE A 82 -4.71 -8.16 -6.04
N TYR A 83 -4.47 -8.57 -4.81
CA TYR A 83 -4.67 -7.76 -3.62
C TYR A 83 -3.35 -7.58 -2.89
N ILE A 84 -3.16 -6.37 -2.35
CA ILE A 84 -2.08 -6.02 -1.44
C ILE A 84 -2.74 -5.53 -0.16
N LYS A 85 -2.48 -6.20 0.95
CA LYS A 85 -3.01 -5.83 2.26
C LYS A 85 -1.89 -5.32 3.16
N PHE A 86 -2.09 -4.14 3.72
CA PHE A 86 -1.37 -3.62 4.87
C PHE A 86 -2.20 -3.88 6.12
N MET A 87 -1.55 -4.34 7.19
CA MET A 87 -2.15 -4.50 8.51
C MET A 87 -1.21 -3.96 9.58
N SER A 88 -1.75 -3.22 10.55
CA SER A 88 -1.02 -2.85 11.75
C SER A 88 -1.81 -3.15 13.02
N VAL A 89 -1.18 -3.90 13.92
CA VAL A 89 -1.71 -4.26 15.24
C VAL A 89 -0.91 -3.54 16.30
N PHE A 90 -1.56 -2.82 17.21
CA PHE A 90 -0.85 -2.09 18.24
C PHE A 90 -0.21 -3.02 19.27
N ASN A 91 1.09 -2.85 19.49
CA ASN A 91 1.85 -3.55 20.50
C ASN A 91 2.09 -2.64 21.71
N VAL A 92 1.35 -2.90 22.79
CA VAL A 92 1.42 -2.10 24.02
C VAL A 92 2.81 -2.13 24.66
N GLN A 93 3.55 -3.24 24.52
CA GLN A 93 4.89 -3.36 25.11
C GLN A 93 5.90 -2.45 24.40
N ASN A 94 5.80 -2.36 23.07
CA ASN A 94 6.69 -1.55 22.25
C ASN A 94 6.15 -0.11 22.06
N SER A 95 4.92 0.18 22.48
CA SER A 95 4.21 1.45 22.24
C SER A 95 4.18 1.84 20.76
N SER A 96 4.03 0.84 19.88
CA SER A 96 4.06 1.00 18.43
C SER A 96 3.17 -0.03 17.74
N GLY A 97 2.66 0.26 16.55
CA GLY A 97 2.01 -0.72 15.71
C GLY A 97 3.02 -1.65 15.02
N ASP A 98 2.85 -2.95 15.22
CA ASP A 98 3.56 -3.98 14.47
C ASP A 98 2.94 -4.04 13.06
N ILE A 99 3.77 -3.98 12.02
CA ILE A 99 3.33 -3.92 10.62
C ILE A 99 3.49 -5.29 9.97
N MET A 100 2.42 -5.76 9.33
CA MET A 100 2.38 -6.97 8.51
C MET A 100 1.84 -6.62 7.12
N MET A 101 2.34 -7.30 6.10
CA MET A 101 1.86 -7.12 4.73
C MET A 101 1.61 -8.45 4.07
N TYR A 102 0.56 -8.49 3.25
CA TYR A 102 0.12 -9.68 2.55
C TYR A 102 -0.18 -9.35 1.10
N TRP A 103 -0.08 -10.35 0.24
CA TRP A 103 -0.51 -10.27 -1.15
C TRP A 103 -0.97 -11.61 -1.71
N GLY A 104 -1.70 -11.57 -2.80
CA GLY A 104 -2.19 -12.75 -3.49
C GLY A 104 -3.33 -12.40 -4.44
N TYR A 105 -3.85 -13.42 -5.12
CA TYR A 105 -5.03 -13.28 -5.99
C TYR A 105 -6.35 -13.63 -5.28
N ASP A 106 -6.27 -14.30 -4.14
CA ASP A 106 -7.41 -14.68 -3.32
C ASP A 106 -7.43 -13.80 -2.06
N ILE A 107 -8.41 -12.90 -1.97
CA ILE A 107 -8.52 -11.93 -0.88
C ILE A 107 -8.72 -12.60 0.48
N ASP A 108 -9.31 -13.79 0.51
CA ASP A 108 -9.56 -14.55 1.73
C ASP A 108 -8.32 -15.37 2.17
N ASN A 109 -7.33 -15.51 1.28
CA ASN A 109 -6.13 -16.33 1.50
C ASN A 109 -4.87 -15.67 0.96
N LEU A 110 -4.57 -14.47 1.47
CA LEU A 110 -3.35 -13.74 1.11
C LEU A 110 -2.12 -14.33 1.80
N GLY A 111 -1.05 -14.49 1.04
CA GLY A 111 0.25 -14.92 1.57
C GLY A 111 1.00 -13.75 2.21
N GLU A 112 1.64 -13.99 3.36
CA GLU A 112 2.47 -12.99 4.03
C GLU A 112 3.72 -12.66 3.19
N MET A 113 4.05 -11.37 3.10
CA MET A 113 5.25 -10.89 2.43
C MET A 113 6.47 -11.05 3.31
N ALA A 114 7.58 -11.51 2.74
CA ALA A 114 8.85 -11.50 3.46
C ALA A 114 9.30 -10.05 3.75
N SER A 115 9.66 -9.79 5.01
CA SER A 115 10.21 -8.51 5.45
C SER A 115 11.74 -8.57 5.59
N ARG A 116 12.40 -7.43 5.40
CA ARG A 116 13.80 -7.18 5.77
C ARG A 116 13.86 -5.85 6.51
N GLY A 117 13.73 -5.90 7.83
CA GLY A 117 13.49 -4.71 8.63
C GLY A 117 12.13 -4.10 8.28
N TYR A 118 12.10 -2.82 7.94
CA TYR A 118 10.88 -2.10 7.55
C TYR A 118 10.54 -2.20 6.04
N SER A 119 11.36 -2.89 5.26
CA SER A 119 11.11 -3.10 3.83
C SER A 119 10.43 -4.44 3.56
N PHE A 120 9.55 -4.47 2.57
CA PHE A 120 8.84 -5.67 2.11
C PHE A 120 9.20 -5.99 0.65
N GLU A 121 8.84 -7.18 0.16
CA GLU A 121 9.08 -7.59 -1.23
C GLU A 121 8.47 -6.60 -2.25
N LEU A 122 7.33 -5.99 -1.90
CA LEU A 122 6.65 -4.95 -2.67
C LEU A 122 7.54 -3.74 -3.02
N ASP A 123 8.43 -3.35 -2.12
CA ASP A 123 9.22 -2.12 -2.25
C ASP A 123 10.28 -2.21 -3.36
N ARG A 124 10.46 -3.40 -3.95
CA ARG A 124 11.37 -3.61 -5.09
C ARG A 124 10.74 -3.26 -6.43
N ILE A 125 9.41 -3.19 -6.48
CA ILE A 125 8.66 -2.97 -7.73
C ILE A 125 7.78 -1.71 -7.68
N PHE A 126 7.41 -1.24 -6.50
CA PHE A 126 6.68 0.03 -6.36
C PHE A 126 7.60 1.12 -5.82
N ASN A 127 7.52 2.30 -6.44
CA ASN A 127 8.18 3.51 -5.97
C ASN A 127 7.16 4.66 -5.94
N VAL A 128 7.09 5.34 -4.80
CA VAL A 128 6.21 6.50 -4.61
C VAL A 128 7.00 7.77 -4.86
N THR A 129 6.59 8.54 -5.87
CA THR A 129 7.19 9.85 -6.18
C THR A 129 6.24 10.96 -5.76
N TYR A 130 6.76 11.92 -4.99
CA TYR A 130 6.04 13.13 -4.60
C TYR A 130 6.40 14.26 -5.55
N ILE A 131 5.40 14.81 -6.22
CA ILE A 131 5.58 15.94 -7.12
C ILE A 131 5.08 17.19 -6.39
N ASP A 132 5.97 18.16 -6.27
CA ASP A 132 5.65 19.45 -5.67
C ASP A 132 4.65 20.21 -6.56
N SER A 133 3.73 20.96 -5.95
CA SER A 133 2.72 21.76 -6.62
C SER A 133 3.27 22.81 -7.61
N TYR A 134 4.52 23.24 -7.43
CA TYR A 134 5.18 24.22 -8.29
C TYR A 134 5.86 23.60 -9.52
N VAL A 135 5.91 22.28 -9.62
CA VAL A 135 6.56 21.60 -10.74
C VAL A 135 5.59 21.47 -11.92
N ASP A 136 6.05 21.89 -13.10
CA ASP A 136 5.30 21.67 -14.33
C ASP A 136 5.31 20.17 -14.68
N LEU A 137 4.15 19.54 -14.50
CA LEU A 137 3.92 18.13 -14.79
C LEU A 137 4.15 17.77 -16.28
N PHE A 138 4.06 18.73 -17.20
CA PHE A 138 4.31 18.50 -18.62
C PHE A 138 5.80 18.39 -18.97
N LEU A 139 6.70 18.79 -18.07
CA LEU A 139 8.14 18.65 -18.26
C LEU A 139 8.69 17.32 -17.72
N LEU A 140 7.91 16.59 -16.92
CA LEU A 140 8.31 15.35 -16.27
C LEU A 140 7.91 14.07 -17.02
N PHE A 141 6.91 14.15 -17.90
CA PHE A 141 6.32 13.02 -18.65
C PHE A 141 5.96 13.45 -20.07
#